data_AF-A0A842N2L2-F1
#
_entry.id   AF-A0A842N2L2-F1
#
_cell.length_a   1.000
_cell.length_b   1.000
_cell.length_c   1.000
_cell.angle_alpha   90.00
_cell.angle_beta   90.00
_cell.angle_gamma   90.00
#
_symmetry.space_group_name_H-M   'P 1'
#
loop_
_entity.id
_entity.type
_entity.pdbx_description
1 polymer ?
#
loop_
_entity_poly.entity_id
_entity_poly.type
_entity_poly.pdbx_seq_one_letter_code
_entity_poly.pdbx_strand_id
1 'polypeptide(L)' 'MEEKQEIPEEIDDHLKLFGKEPWEVKYGDKCPLCNSRFDEFEGCACDSKGD' A
#
# COMPACT_ATOMS: atom_id res chain seq x y z
N MET A 1 -13.64 13.39 11.93
CA MET A 1 -12.33 13.79 12.48
C MET A 1 -11.39 13.67 11.29
N GLU A 2 -11.08 14.78 10.65
CA GLU A 2 -10.11 14.81 9.54
C GLU A 2 -8.73 14.63 10.18
N GLU A 3 -8.15 13.44 9.98
CA GLU A 3 -6.77 13.18 10.34
C GLU A 3 -5.90 14.06 9.45
N LYS A 4 -5.21 15.00 10.08
CA LYS A 4 -4.35 15.97 9.42
C LYS A 4 -3.21 15.22 8.75
N GLN A 5 -2.96 15.51 7.48
CA GLN A 5 -1.69 15.23 6.85
C GLN A 5 -0.56 15.74 7.76
N GLU A 6 0.16 14.81 8.40
CA GLU A 6 1.26 15.15 9.31
C GLU A 6 2.54 15.46 8.51
N ILE A 7 2.61 14.98 7.27
CA ILE A 7 3.74 15.13 6.35
C ILE A 7 3.41 16.21 5.31
N PRO A 8 4.29 17.22 5.10
CA PRO A 8 4.13 18.18 4.01
C PRO A 8 4.11 17.49 2.63
N GLU A 9 3.17 17.86 1.77
CA GLU A 9 3.02 17.29 0.41
C GLU A 9 4.31 17.36 -0.42
N GLU A 10 5.16 18.37 -0.18
CA GLU A 10 6.45 18.54 -0.87
C GLU A 10 7.47 17.42 -0.60
N ILE A 11 7.32 16.68 0.50
CA ILE A 11 8.18 15.56 0.88
C ILE A 11 7.40 14.25 1.05
N ASP A 12 6.09 14.26 0.82
CA ASP A 12 5.27 13.06 0.87
C ASP A 12 5.36 12.27 -0.45
N ASP A 13 6.41 11.46 -0.55
CA ASP A 13 6.63 10.66 -1.76
C ASP A 13 5.58 9.57 -1.94
N HIS A 14 4.95 9.07 -0.87
CA HIS A 14 3.88 8.08 -0.99
C HIS A 14 2.64 8.72 -1.63
N LEU A 15 2.21 9.87 -1.10
CA LEU A 15 1.10 10.63 -1.68
C LEU A 15 1.38 11.02 -3.13
N LYS A 16 2.59 11.50 -3.46
CA LYS A 16 2.94 11.87 -4.85
C LYS A 16 2.91 10.68 -5.81
N LEU A 17 3.38 9.52 -5.39
CA LEU A 17 3.48 8.33 -6.25
C LEU A 17 2.14 7.62 -6.40
N PHE A 18 1.36 7.53 -5.32
CA PHE A 18 0.17 6.68 -5.24
C PHE A 18 -1.15 7.46 -5.11
N GLY A 19 -1.10 8.78 -4.92
CA GLY A 19 -2.27 9.66 -4.82
C GLY A 19 -3.08 9.50 -3.53
N LYS A 20 -2.50 8.89 -2.49
CA LYS A 20 -3.13 8.60 -1.20
C LYS A 20 -2.11 8.43 -0.09
N GLU A 21 -2.58 8.50 1.14
CA GLU A 21 -1.76 8.28 2.33
C GLU A 21 -1.45 6.79 2.58
N PRO A 22 -0.35 6.45 3.27
CA PRO A 22 0.01 5.06 3.58
C PRO A 22 -1.06 4.30 4.37
N TRP A 23 -1.82 4.99 5.23
CA TRP A 23 -2.90 4.39 6.01
C TRP A 23 -4.21 4.22 5.24
N GLU A 24 -4.34 4.85 4.07
CA GLU A 24 -5.47 4.64 3.17
C GLU A 24 -5.32 3.38 2.30
N VAL A 25 -4.13 2.76 2.31
CA VAL A 25 -3.85 1.51 1.60
C VAL A 25 -4.63 0.36 2.24
N LYS A 26 -5.46 -0.29 1.43
CA LYS A 26 -6.27 -1.44 1.85
C LYS A 26 -5.57 -2.73 1.46
N TYR A 27 -5.11 -3.46 2.47
CA TYR A 27 -4.54 -4.78 2.28
C TYR A 27 -5.60 -5.88 2.39
N GLY A 28 -5.48 -6.91 1.56
CA GLY A 28 -6.27 -8.13 1.65
C GLY A 28 -5.77 -9.10 2.72
N ASP A 29 -6.28 -10.34 2.65
CA ASP A 29 -5.87 -11.43 3.53
C ASP A 29 -4.39 -11.81 3.37
N LYS A 30 -3.89 -12.66 4.27
CA LYS A 30 -2.53 -13.20 4.13
C LYS A 30 -2.50 -14.32 3.09
N CYS A 31 -1.54 -14.25 2.18
CA CYS A 31 -1.26 -15.33 1.26
C CYS A 31 -0.88 -16.61 2.03
N PRO A 32 -1.48 -17.77 1.72
CA PRO A 32 -1.18 -19.03 2.40
C PRO A 32 0.23 -19.57 2.11
N LEU A 33 0.91 -19.07 1.07
CA LEU A 33 2.24 -19.52 0.66
C LEU A 33 3.37 -18.73 1.34
N CYS A 34 3.33 -17.39 1.26
CA CYS A 34 4.38 -16.52 1.79
C CYS A 34 3.99 -15.76 3.07
N ASN A 35 2.73 -15.86 3.50
CA ASN A 35 2.19 -15.20 4.69
C ASN A 35 2.25 -13.65 4.68
N SER A 36 2.62 -13.04 3.54
CA SER A 36 2.45 -11.61 3.27
C SER A 36 1.00 -11.29 2.95
N ARG A 37 0.53 -10.07 3.26
CA ARG A 37 -0.80 -9.63 2.86
C ARG A 37 -0.86 -9.41 1.34
N PHE A 38 -2.00 -9.71 0.74
CA PHE A 38 -2.31 -9.26 -0.62
C PHE A 38 -2.37 -7.73 -0.64
N ASP A 39 -1.80 -7.12 -1.67
CA ASP A 39 -1.89 -5.68 -1.89
C ASP A 39 -3.32 -5.27 -2.32
N GLU A 40 -3.52 -3.97 -2.53
CA GLU A 40 -4.81 -3.39 -2.91
C GLU A 40 -5.33 -3.80 -4.29
N PHE A 41 -4.48 -4.43 -5.12
CA PHE A 41 -4.81 -4.99 -6.42
C PHE A 41 -4.91 -6.52 -6.38
N GLU A 42 -5.03 -7.10 -5.18
CA GLU A 42 -5.06 -8.55 -4.95
C GLU A 42 -3.76 -9.26 -5.36
N GLY A 43 -2.65 -8.51 -5.47
CA GLY A 43 -1.33 -9.05 -5.79
C GLY A 43 -0.66 -9.69 -4.58
N CYS A 44 -0.06 -10.87 -4.76
CA CYS A 44 0.84 -11.46 -3.77
C CYS A 44 2.28 -11.02 -4.05
N ALA A 45 3.02 -10.63 -3.01
CA ALA A 45 4.47 -10.42 -3.07
C ALA A 45 5.26 -11.65 -3.57
N CYS A 46 4.65 -12.84 -3.49
CA CYS A 46 5.18 -14.12 -3.96
C CYS A 46 4.81 -14.45 -5.40
N ASP A 47 3.71 -13.86 -5.89
CA ASP A 47 3.17 -14.06 -7.23
C ASP A 47 3.77 -13.06 -8.23
N SER A 48 4.53 -12.09 -7.73
CA SER A 48 5.46 -11.24 -8.48
C SER A 48 6.64 -12.03 -9.07
N LYS A 49 6.39 -13.16 -9.73
CA LYS A 49 7.28 -13.62 -10.79
C LYS A 49 7.04 -12.67 -11.95
N GLY A 50 7.82 -11.59 -12.00
CA GLY A 50 7.89 -10.75 -13.19
C GLY A 50 8.17 -11.64 -14.41
N ASP A 51 7.36 -11.46 -15.46
CA ASP A 51 7.72 -11.88 -16.82
C ASP A 51 8.87 -10.99 -17.34
#